data_AF-A0A1D9PDF6-F1
#
_entry.id   AF-A0A1D9PDF6-F1
#
_cell.length_a   1.000
_cell.length_b   1.000
_cell.length_c   1.000
_cell.angle_alpha   90.00
_cell.angle_beta   90.00
_cell.angle_gamma   90.00
#
_symmetry.space_group_name_H-M   'P 1'
#
loop_
_entity.id
_entity.type
_entity.pdbx_description
1 polymer ?
#
loop_
_entity_poly.entity_id
_entity_poly.type
_entity_poly.pdbx_seq_one_letter_code
_entity_poly.pdbx_strand_id
1 'polypeptide(L)'
;MINCSSVKPSKRIQFEFIPNSFQLATTGHGFVDVYPDKLKIQITKGEIRINPIHSRFTTSSAYAIQIAISRYFPGDKSFKIIATGEKIIINKIFISKEASYTFSNLKFTITNIKKEDLKNSRITLTIYMDKTPRSSTNYAHSIDENTISTLFDY
;
A
#
# COMPACT_ATOMS: atom_id res chain seq x y z
N MET A 1 -24.49 31.36 2.63
CA MET A 1 -24.29 29.93 2.96
C MET A 1 -23.26 29.37 1.99
N ILE A 2 -22.05 29.05 2.46
CA ILE A 2 -21.07 28.38 1.61
C ILE A 2 -21.52 26.93 1.52
N ASN A 3 -22.04 26.56 0.36
CA ASN A 3 -22.45 25.20 0.05
C ASN A 3 -21.17 24.37 -0.05
N CYS A 4 -20.77 23.73 1.05
CA CYS A 4 -19.70 22.74 1.07
C CYS A 4 -20.19 21.47 0.37
N SER A 5 -20.34 21.55 -0.95
CA SER A 5 -20.54 20.39 -1.81
C SER A 5 -19.37 19.46 -1.57
N SER A 6 -19.58 18.37 -0.84
CA SER A 6 -18.58 17.33 -0.68
C SER A 6 -18.22 16.82 -2.07
N VAL A 7 -17.01 17.14 -2.56
CA VAL A 7 -16.50 16.65 -3.84
C VAL A 7 -16.60 15.13 -3.80
N LYS A 8 -17.39 14.53 -4.70
CA LYS A 8 -17.52 13.08 -4.80
C LYS A 8 -16.27 12.51 -5.50
N PRO A 9 -15.81 11.30 -5.13
CA PRO A 9 -14.72 10.67 -5.86
C PRO A 9 -15.15 10.38 -7.30
N SER A 10 -14.21 10.51 -8.23
CA SER A 10 -14.44 10.20 -9.66
C SER A 10 -14.49 8.70 -9.91
N LYS A 11 -13.78 7.90 -9.10
CA LYS A 11 -13.74 6.44 -9.17
C LYS A 11 -13.42 5.87 -7.79
N ARG A 12 -13.99 4.71 -7.48
CA ARG A 12 -13.64 3.89 -6.31
C ARG A 12 -13.16 2.51 -6.79
N ILE A 13 -11.98 2.09 -6.32
CA ILE A 13 -11.34 0.85 -6.76
C ILE A 13 -11.07 -0.01 -5.53
N GLN A 14 -11.53 -1.25 -5.52
CA GLN A 14 -11.21 -2.20 -4.47
C GLN A 14 -9.84 -2.83 -4.73
N PHE A 15 -9.09 -3.12 -3.68
CA PHE A 15 -7.81 -3.81 -3.79
C PHE A 15 -7.57 -4.75 -2.62
N GLU A 16 -6.65 -5.68 -2.81
CA GLU A 16 -6.06 -6.53 -1.79
C GLU A 16 -4.53 -6.51 -1.86
N PHE A 17 -3.87 -6.69 -0.73
CA PHE A 17 -2.44 -7.00 -0.68
C PHE A 17 -2.29 -8.52 -0.66
N ILE A 18 -1.56 -9.03 -1.65
CA ILE A 18 -1.19 -10.45 -1.70
C ILE A 18 0.19 -10.61 -1.03
N PRO A 19 0.38 -11.63 -0.19
CA PRO A 19 1.68 -11.94 0.39
C PRO A 19 2.76 -12.06 -0.68
N ASN A 20 3.84 -11.30 -0.51
CA ASN A 20 5.03 -11.43 -1.33
C ASN A 20 6.12 -12.22 -0.59
N SER A 21 7.23 -12.53 -1.27
CA SER A 21 8.33 -13.34 -0.73
C SER A 21 9.25 -12.61 0.26
N PHE A 22 8.88 -11.42 0.76
CA PHE A 22 9.69 -10.69 1.75
C PHE A 22 9.52 -11.26 3.16
N GLN A 23 10.44 -10.92 4.07
CA GLN A 23 10.44 -11.43 5.45
C GLN A 23 9.15 -11.12 6.22
N LEU A 24 8.58 -9.91 6.01
CA LEU A 24 7.28 -9.53 6.53
C LEU A 24 6.26 -9.55 5.38
N ALA A 25 5.37 -10.53 5.42
CA ALA A 25 4.27 -10.67 4.50
C ALA A 25 3.08 -9.83 4.98
N THR A 26 2.42 -9.16 4.04
CA THR A 26 1.19 -8.41 4.34
C THR A 26 0.02 -9.00 3.57
N THR A 27 -1.09 -9.22 4.26
CA THR A 27 -2.40 -9.39 3.66
C THR A 27 -3.27 -8.21 4.02
N GLY A 28 -4.28 -7.92 3.21
CA GLY A 28 -5.29 -6.95 3.57
C GLY A 28 -6.15 -6.56 2.40
N HIS A 29 -7.29 -5.94 2.66
CA HIS A 29 -8.18 -5.46 1.62
C HIS A 29 -8.62 -4.02 1.94
N GLY A 30 -8.92 -3.28 0.88
CA GLY A 30 -9.22 -1.88 0.98
C GLY A 30 -9.82 -1.32 -0.29
N PHE A 31 -9.87 0.00 -0.36
CA PHE A 31 -10.29 0.72 -1.54
C PHE A 31 -9.53 2.04 -1.69
N VAL A 32 -9.43 2.49 -2.93
CA VAL A 32 -8.94 3.81 -3.31
C VAL A 32 -10.09 4.63 -3.86
N ASP A 33 -10.37 5.76 -3.23
CA ASP A 33 -11.20 6.82 -3.77
C ASP A 33 -10.31 7.82 -4.52
N VAL A 34 -10.59 8.00 -5.80
CA VAL A 34 -9.80 8.83 -6.72
C VAL A 34 -10.46 10.19 -6.83
N TYR A 35 -9.68 11.25 -6.62
CA TYR A 35 -10.09 12.64 -6.79
C TYR A 35 -9.19 13.30 -7.84
N PRO A 36 -9.56 14.48 -8.38
CA PRO A 36 -8.77 15.15 -9.41
C PRO A 36 -7.31 15.44 -9.01
N ASP A 37 -7.04 15.69 -7.73
CA ASP A 37 -5.76 16.16 -7.20
C ASP A 37 -5.14 15.22 -6.14
N LYS A 38 -5.84 14.14 -5.77
CA LYS A 38 -5.43 13.26 -4.67
C LYS A 38 -6.05 11.87 -4.74
N LEU A 39 -5.45 10.95 -3.99
CA LEU A 39 -5.98 9.63 -3.69
C LEU A 39 -6.29 9.55 -2.20
N LYS A 40 -7.49 9.09 -1.85
CA LYS A 40 -7.80 8.65 -0.49
C LYS A 40 -7.85 7.14 -0.47
N ILE A 41 -6.99 6.54 0.35
CA ILE A 41 -6.79 5.09 0.39
C ILE A 41 -7.20 4.62 1.77
N GLN A 42 -8.07 3.62 1.84
CA GLN A 42 -8.46 3.00 3.09
C GLN A 42 -8.16 1.51 3.04
N ILE A 43 -7.40 1.02 4.01
CA ILE A 43 -7.27 -0.41 4.28
C ILE A 43 -8.27 -0.77 5.36
N THR A 44 -9.32 -1.49 4.97
CA THR A 44 -10.42 -1.85 5.87
C THR A 44 -9.94 -2.83 6.93
N LYS A 45 -9.17 -3.84 6.52
CA LYS A 45 -8.55 -4.83 7.39
C LYS A 45 -7.27 -5.36 6.74
N GLY A 46 -6.25 -5.61 7.54
CA GLY A 46 -5.04 -6.28 7.10
C GLY A 46 -4.27 -6.90 8.25
N GLU A 47 -3.26 -7.69 7.88
CA GLU A 47 -2.37 -8.38 8.80
C GLU A 47 -0.94 -8.32 8.26
N ILE A 48 0.02 -8.02 9.15
CA ILE A 48 1.43 -8.26 8.91
C ILE A 48 1.85 -9.47 9.73
N ARG A 49 2.57 -10.40 9.11
CA ARG A 49 3.15 -11.57 9.77
C ARG A 49 4.52 -11.87 9.21
N ILE A 50 5.26 -12.72 9.91
CA ILE A 50 6.48 -13.29 9.35
C ILE A 50 6.09 -14.22 8.22
N ASN A 51 6.76 -14.08 7.08
CA ASN A 51 6.50 -14.93 5.94
C ASN A 51 6.94 -16.37 6.23
N PRO A 52 6.04 -17.37 6.11
CA PRO A 52 6.34 -18.77 6.42
C PRO A 52 7.50 -19.36 5.60
N ILE A 53 7.72 -18.85 4.39
CA ILE A 53 8.75 -19.33 3.45
C ILE A 53 10.16 -18.95 3.95
N HIS A 54 10.29 -17.95 4.84
CA HIS A 54 11.56 -17.62 5.46
C HIS A 54 11.91 -18.63 6.55
N SER A 55 12.72 -19.63 6.17
CA SER A 55 13.14 -20.73 7.05
C SER A 55 14.00 -20.27 8.23
N ARG A 56 14.89 -19.28 8.01
CA ARG A 56 15.76 -18.67 9.02
C ARG A 56 15.08 -17.49 9.70
N PHE A 57 14.23 -17.78 10.68
CA PHE A 57 13.64 -16.73 11.51
C PHE A 57 14.71 -16.06 12.38
N THR A 58 14.81 -14.75 12.25
CA THR A 58 15.44 -13.85 13.24
C THR A 58 14.38 -12.84 13.65
N THR A 59 14.39 -12.41 14.92
CA THR A 59 13.50 -11.37 15.43
C THR A 59 13.42 -10.22 14.43
N SER A 60 12.19 -9.81 14.09
CA SER A 60 11.94 -8.75 13.10
C SER A 60 11.14 -7.63 13.75
N SER A 61 11.29 -6.41 13.24
CA SER A 61 10.53 -5.25 13.69
C SER A 61 9.83 -4.58 12.52
N ALA A 62 8.64 -4.06 12.80
CA ALA A 62 7.93 -3.14 11.93
C ALA A 62 7.69 -1.85 12.71
N TYR A 63 8.45 -0.81 12.37
CA TYR A 63 8.35 0.51 12.98
C TYR A 63 7.13 1.26 12.44
N ALA A 64 7.02 1.34 11.11
CA ALA A 64 5.99 2.12 10.45
C ALA A 64 5.53 1.45 9.15
N ILE A 65 4.33 1.83 8.73
CA ILE A 65 3.77 1.50 7.42
C ILE A 65 3.53 2.79 6.63
N GLN A 66 3.75 2.73 5.33
CA GLN A 66 3.45 3.84 4.41
C GLN A 66 2.82 3.30 3.15
N ILE A 67 1.80 4.00 2.67
CA ILE A 67 1.21 3.74 1.37
C ILE A 67 1.82 4.69 0.34
N ALA A 68 2.07 4.16 -0.85
CA ALA A 68 2.60 4.89 -1.98
C ALA A 68 1.87 4.50 -3.26
N ILE A 69 2.00 5.36 -4.27
CA ILE A 69 1.74 5.01 -5.66
C ILE A 69 3.07 4.82 -6.36
N SER A 70 3.21 3.70 -7.06
CA SER A 70 4.36 3.45 -7.94
C SER A 70 3.93 3.30 -9.38
N ARG A 71 4.72 3.85 -10.30
CA ARG A 71 4.46 3.87 -11.74
C ARG A 71 5.49 3.03 -12.47
N TYR A 72 5.06 2.27 -13.47
CA TYR A 72 5.96 1.54 -14.35
C TYR A 72 6.63 2.48 -15.35
N PHE A 73 7.97 2.42 -15.42
CA PHE A 73 8.79 3.12 -16.39
C PHE A 73 9.35 2.11 -17.39
N PRO A 74 8.85 2.08 -18.65
CA PRO A 74 9.26 1.07 -19.64
C PRO A 74 10.75 1.05 -19.93
N GLY A 75 11.41 2.22 -19.95
CA GLY A 75 12.86 2.32 -20.19
C GLY A 75 13.68 1.61 -19.10
N ASP A 76 13.26 1.74 -17.84
CA ASP A 76 13.96 1.16 -16.69
C ASP A 76 13.46 -0.24 -16.33
N LYS A 77 12.46 -0.76 -17.06
CA LYS A 77 11.74 -2.02 -16.79
C LYS A 77 11.39 -2.20 -15.31
N SER A 78 11.00 -1.13 -14.64
CA SER A 78 10.81 -1.12 -13.19
C SER A 78 9.69 -0.17 -12.76
N PHE A 79 9.11 -0.46 -11.60
CA PHE A 79 8.18 0.44 -10.93
C PHE A 79 8.94 1.35 -9.97
N LYS A 80 8.67 2.66 -10.02
CA LYS A 80 9.25 3.64 -9.08
C LYS A 80 8.14 4.31 -8.29
N ILE A 81 8.38 4.53 -7.00
CA ILE A 81 7.49 5.34 -6.15
C ILE A 81 7.54 6.78 -6.63
N ILE A 82 6.38 7.35 -6.95
CA ILE A 82 6.27 8.75 -7.42
C ILE A 82 5.64 9.66 -6.36
N ALA A 83 4.85 9.10 -5.44
CA ALA A 83 4.27 9.84 -4.34
C ALA A 83 3.86 8.89 -3.20
N THR A 84 3.83 9.43 -1.98
CA THR A 84 3.57 8.68 -0.76
C THR A 84 2.55 9.41 0.12
N GLY A 85 1.76 8.64 0.86
CA GLY A 85 0.99 9.17 1.99
C GLY A 85 1.85 9.28 3.25
N GLU A 86 1.24 9.70 4.35
CA GLU A 86 1.92 9.76 5.65
C GLU A 86 2.29 8.37 6.17
N LYS A 87 3.35 8.33 6.99
CA LYS A 87 3.72 7.13 7.73
C LYS A 87 2.81 6.96 8.94
N ILE A 88 2.32 5.75 9.15
CA ILE A 88 1.62 5.36 10.36
C ILE A 88 2.58 4.52 11.20
N ILE A 89 2.85 4.99 12.42
CA ILE A 89 3.71 4.28 13.37
C ILE A 89 2.92 3.13 13.99
N ILE A 90 3.50 1.92 13.99
CA ILE A 90 2.90 0.71 14.56
C ILE A 90 3.77 0.06 15.65
N ASN A 91 5.08 0.32 15.67
CA ASN A 91 6.03 -0.13 16.70
C ASN A 91 5.86 -1.60 17.13
N LYS A 92 5.83 -2.52 16.17
CA LYS A 92 5.67 -3.95 16.43
C LYS A 92 6.99 -4.70 16.36
N ILE A 93 7.23 -5.58 17.33
CA ILE A 93 8.28 -6.59 17.28
C ILE A 93 7.64 -7.97 17.10
N PHE A 94 8.19 -8.76 16.19
CA PHE A 94 7.78 -10.14 15.90
C PHE A 94 8.83 -11.08 16.48
N ILE A 95 8.47 -11.71 17.61
CA ILE A 95 9.36 -12.57 18.41
C ILE A 95 9.27 -14.06 18.06
N SER A 96 8.28 -14.45 17.25
CA SER A 96 8.12 -15.83 16.75
C SER A 96 7.46 -15.83 15.37
N LYS A 97 7.42 -16.99 14.68
CA LYS A 97 6.81 -17.13 13.35
C LYS A 97 5.29 -16.96 13.38
N GLU A 98 4.68 -17.25 14.51
CA GLU A 98 3.23 -17.15 14.76
C GLU A 98 2.81 -15.72 15.11
N ALA A 99 3.78 -14.84 15.41
CA ALA A 99 3.49 -13.46 15.71
C ALA A 99 2.88 -12.77 14.48
N SER A 100 1.75 -12.10 14.72
CA SER A 100 1.12 -11.23 13.73
C SER A 100 0.79 -9.85 14.32
N TYR A 101 0.45 -8.93 13.41
CA TYR A 101 -0.07 -7.61 13.72
C TYR A 101 -1.25 -7.33 12.83
N THR A 102 -2.44 -7.34 13.41
CA THR A 102 -3.67 -6.98 12.72
C THR A 102 -3.89 -5.48 12.80
N PHE A 103 -4.32 -4.89 11.69
CA PHE A 103 -4.72 -3.48 11.62
C PHE A 103 -6.04 -3.36 10.88
N SER A 104 -6.79 -2.32 11.19
CA SER A 104 -8.07 -2.05 10.57
C SER A 104 -8.29 -0.56 10.40
N ASN A 105 -9.11 -0.22 9.42
CA ASN A 105 -9.59 1.13 9.15
C ASN A 105 -8.46 2.19 9.00
N LEU A 106 -7.31 1.76 8.45
CA LEU A 106 -6.20 2.67 8.20
C LEU A 106 -6.50 3.55 7.00
N LYS A 107 -6.26 4.85 7.14
CA LYS A 107 -6.56 5.85 6.12
C LYS A 107 -5.28 6.58 5.73
N PHE A 108 -5.09 6.73 4.43
CA PHE A 108 -3.97 7.45 3.84
C PHE A 108 -4.51 8.44 2.82
N THR A 109 -3.85 9.60 2.73
CA THR A 109 -4.08 10.54 1.64
C THR A 109 -2.76 10.75 0.91
N ILE A 110 -2.78 10.60 -0.42
CA ILE A 110 -1.68 10.98 -1.30
C ILE A 110 -2.14 12.19 -2.09
N THR A 111 -1.53 13.35 -1.84
CA THR A 111 -1.88 14.62 -2.49
C THR A 111 -1.01 14.87 -3.73
N ASN A 112 -1.38 15.89 -4.51
CA ASN A 112 -0.63 16.37 -5.69
C ASN A 112 -0.45 15.29 -6.76
N ILE A 113 -1.43 14.40 -6.89
CA ILE A 113 -1.45 13.36 -7.93
C ILE A 113 -2.12 13.91 -9.17
N LYS A 114 -1.46 13.78 -10.31
CA LYS A 114 -2.03 14.15 -11.61
C LYS A 114 -2.60 12.94 -12.34
N LYS A 115 -3.46 13.16 -13.33
CA LYS A 115 -4.08 12.06 -14.09
C LYS A 115 -3.04 11.17 -14.78
N GLU A 116 -1.95 11.74 -15.27
CA GLU A 116 -0.85 11.03 -15.91
C GLU A 116 -0.04 10.15 -14.94
N ASP A 117 -0.03 10.45 -13.65
CA ASP A 117 0.65 9.68 -12.60
C ASP A 117 -0.09 8.37 -12.29
N LEU A 118 -1.34 8.29 -12.71
CA LEU A 118 -2.22 7.15 -12.50
C LEU A 118 -2.00 6.07 -13.57
N LYS A 119 -1.60 6.44 -14.79
CA LYS A 119 -1.40 5.47 -15.89
C LYS A 119 -0.26 4.48 -15.58
N ASN A 120 -0.54 3.19 -15.75
CA ASN A 120 0.40 2.08 -15.45
C ASN A 120 0.96 2.12 -14.02
N SER A 121 0.14 2.57 -13.07
CA SER A 121 0.52 2.68 -11.67
C SER A 121 -0.15 1.61 -10.81
N ARG A 122 0.42 1.39 -9.61
CA ARG A 122 -0.06 0.47 -8.58
C ARG A 122 0.07 1.07 -7.19
N ILE A 123 -0.80 0.64 -6.27
CA ILE A 123 -0.67 0.96 -4.85
C ILE A 123 0.39 0.05 -4.23
N THR A 124 1.20 0.64 -3.37
CA THR A 124 2.34 -0.01 -2.71
C THR A 124 2.24 0.23 -1.20
N LEU A 125 2.43 -0.82 -0.40
CA LEU A 125 2.54 -0.74 1.05
C LEU A 125 3.97 -1.08 1.45
N THR A 126 4.66 -0.13 2.05
CA THR A 126 6.02 -0.31 2.55
C THR A 126 5.99 -0.41 4.07
N ILE A 127 6.57 -1.49 4.59
CA ILE A 127 6.84 -1.68 6.02
C ILE A 127 8.30 -1.29 6.28
N TYR A 128 8.49 -0.29 7.13
CA TYR A 128 9.80 0.17 7.58
C TYR A 128 10.22 -0.62 8.81
N MET A 129 11.43 -1.18 8.79
CA MET A 129 12.03 -1.84 9.96
C MET A 129 12.73 -0.80 10.84
N ASP A 130 12.76 -1.00 12.15
CA ASP A 130 13.44 -0.08 13.06
C ASP A 130 14.96 -0.09 12.81
N LYS A 131 15.59 1.08 12.84
CA LYS A 131 17.06 1.28 12.76
C LYS A 131 17.79 0.63 11.58
N THR A 132 17.09 0.29 10.50
CA THR A 132 17.74 -0.22 9.28
C THR A 132 17.15 0.43 8.03
N PRO A 133 17.91 0.52 6.92
CA PRO A 133 17.35 0.92 5.62
C PRO A 133 16.47 -0.19 5.00
N ARG A 134 16.35 -1.36 5.65
CA ARG A 134 15.60 -2.49 5.13
C ARG A 134 14.10 -2.20 5.25
N SER A 135 13.38 -2.53 4.19
CA SER A 135 11.93 -2.43 4.14
C SER A 135 11.33 -3.63 3.40
N SER A 136 10.09 -3.95 3.73
CA SER A 136 9.29 -4.92 2.97
C SER A 136 8.26 -4.14 2.16
N THR A 137 8.31 -4.25 0.84
CA THR A 137 7.42 -3.52 -0.06
C THR A 137 6.45 -4.49 -0.72
N ASN A 138 5.20 -4.44 -0.25
CA ASN A 138 4.08 -5.21 -0.77
C ASN A 138 3.33 -4.37 -1.81
N TYR A 139 2.78 -5.02 -2.82
CA TYR A 139 2.02 -4.36 -3.88
C TYR A 139 0.58 -4.81 -3.78
N ALA A 140 -0.34 -3.87 -4.00
CA ALA A 140 -1.75 -4.18 -4.07
C ALA A 140 -2.09 -4.79 -5.43
N HIS A 141 -2.93 -5.81 -5.41
CA HIS A 141 -3.65 -6.38 -6.54
C HIS A 141 -5.10 -5.88 -6.46
N SER A 142 -5.75 -5.62 -7.58
CA SER A 142 -7.21 -5.46 -7.55
C SER A 142 -7.85 -6.83 -7.38
N ILE A 143 -9.01 -6.84 -6.75
CA ILE A 143 -9.81 -8.06 -6.57
C ILE A 143 -10.58 -8.42 -7.86
N ASP A 144 -10.70 -7.47 -8.80
CA ASP A 144 -11.23 -7.72 -10.15
C ASP A 144 -10.06 -8.02 -11.11
N GLU A 145 -10.06 -9.21 -11.72
CA GLU A 145 -9.03 -9.71 -12.64
C GLU A 145 -8.74 -8.75 -13.82
N ASN A 146 -9.69 -7.86 -14.14
CA ASN A 146 -9.52 -6.83 -15.17
C ASN A 146 -8.73 -5.59 -14.73
N THR A 147 -8.29 -5.51 -13.47
CA THR A 147 -7.66 -4.31 -12.93
C THR A 147 -6.30 -4.65 -12.33
N ILE A 148 -5.28 -4.71 -13.19
CA ILE A 148 -3.89 -4.22 -12.99
C ILE A 148 -3.01 -4.92 -14.04
N SER A 149 -3.20 -4.55 -15.29
CA SER A 149 -2.08 -4.00 -16.07
C SER A 149 -2.02 -2.48 -15.92
N THR A 150 -3.10 -1.83 -15.46
CA THR A 150 -3.22 -0.39 -15.24
C THR A 150 -4.24 -0.16 -14.11
N LEU A 151 -3.91 0.57 -13.03
CA LEU A 151 -4.98 1.07 -12.14
C LEU A 151 -5.91 2.06 -12.88
N PHE A 152 -5.47 2.59 -14.03
CA PHE A 152 -6.09 3.70 -14.75
C PHE A 152 -5.75 3.67 -16.25
N ASP A 153 -6.24 2.67 -16.98
CA ASP A 153 -6.52 2.92 -18.40
C ASP A 153 -7.72 3.88 -18.45
N TYR A 154 -7.42 5.11 -18.89
CA TYR A 154 -8.39 6.10 -19.35
C TYR A 154 -8.34 6.12 -20.87
#